data_AF-A0A1C6NAD0-F1
#
_entry.id   AF-A0A1C6NAD0-F1
#
_cell.length_a   1.000
_cell.length_b   1.000
_cell.length_c   1.000
_cell.angle_alpha   90.00
_cell.angle_beta   90.00
_cell.angle_gamma   90.00
#
_symmetry.space_group_name_H-M   'P 1'
#
loop_
_entity.id
_entity.type
_entity.pdbx_description
1 polymer ?
#
loop_
_entity_poly.entity_id
_entity_poly.type
_entity_poly.pdbx_seq_one_letter_code
_entity_poly.pdbx_strand_id
1 'polypeptide(L)'
;MPCSTCTVKWEKGFRTHGALFRSQIVTKQIGLAANADNQVAVCFEPDDLDAFMKGMESPATAEAMAFDGVQRETVKVFVLDKEFKV
;
A
#
# COMPACT_ATOMS: atom_id res chain seq x y z
N MET A 1 -17.71 10.83 -13.47
CA MET A 1 -17.68 9.35 -13.43
C MET A 1 -16.30 8.93 -12.95
N PRO A 2 -16.19 8.04 -11.97
CA PRO A 2 -14.89 7.56 -11.55
C PRO A 2 -14.26 6.65 -12.59
N CYS A 3 -12.94 6.75 -12.70
CA CYS A 3 -12.17 6.06 -13.71
C CYS A 3 -12.00 4.58 -13.32
N SER A 4 -12.89 3.70 -13.80
CA SER A 4 -12.82 2.26 -13.56
C SER A 4 -11.54 1.59 -14.09
N THR A 5 -10.76 2.29 -14.94
CA THR A 5 -9.48 1.80 -15.46
C THR A 5 -8.28 2.17 -14.58
N CYS A 6 -8.40 3.21 -13.72
CA CYS A 6 -7.35 3.57 -12.77
C CYS A 6 -7.16 2.49 -11.70
N THR A 7 -8.25 1.88 -11.22
CA THR A 7 -8.20 0.79 -10.23
C THR A 7 -7.52 -0.46 -10.80
N VAL A 8 -7.77 -0.78 -12.08
CA VAL A 8 -7.13 -1.91 -12.78
C VAL A 8 -5.63 -1.68 -12.99
N LYS A 9 -5.22 -0.46 -13.35
CA LYS A 9 -3.80 -0.13 -13.52
C LYS A 9 -3.04 -0.20 -12.20
N TRP A 10 -3.58 0.42 -11.15
CA TRP A 10 -3.00 0.43 -9.82
C TRP A 10 -2.75 -0.99 -9.32
N GLU A 11 -3.78 -1.84 -9.30
CA GLU A 11 -3.65 -3.19 -8.72
C GLU A 11 -2.64 -4.04 -9.49
N LYS A 12 -2.64 -3.92 -10.82
CA LYS A 12 -1.69 -4.64 -11.68
C LYS A 12 -0.24 -4.23 -11.37
N GLY A 13 0.02 -2.94 -11.20
CA GLY A 13 1.34 -2.43 -10.82
C GLY A 13 1.73 -2.85 -9.42
N PHE A 14 0.82 -2.67 -8.46
CA PHE A 14 1.03 -2.98 -7.05
C PHE A 14 1.46 -4.43 -6.83
N ARG A 15 0.83 -5.37 -7.54
CA ARG A 15 1.14 -6.80 -7.45
C ARG A 15 2.55 -7.17 -7.97
N THR A 16 3.24 -6.27 -8.66
CA THR A 16 4.63 -6.49 -9.11
C THR A 16 5.66 -6.22 -8.00
N HIS A 17 5.29 -5.48 -6.95
CA HIS A 17 6.22 -5.02 -5.89
C HIS A 17 6.55 -6.07 -4.83
N GLY A 18 6.25 -7.36 -5.07
CA GLY A 18 6.45 -8.42 -4.08
C GLY A 18 7.87 -8.54 -3.54
N ALA A 19 8.90 -8.22 -4.34
CA ALA A 19 10.29 -8.18 -3.88
C ALA A 19 10.55 -7.01 -2.92
N LEU A 20 9.98 -5.83 -3.22
CA LEU A 20 10.06 -4.65 -2.36
C LEU A 20 9.37 -4.92 -1.02
N PHE A 21 8.17 -5.50 -1.01
CA PHE A 21 7.45 -5.84 0.22
C PHE A 21 8.23 -6.82 1.11
N ARG A 22 8.85 -7.85 0.53
CA ARG A 22 9.72 -8.76 1.28
C ARG A 22 10.92 -8.05 1.91
N SER A 23 11.51 -7.07 1.21
CA SER A 23 12.60 -6.25 1.76
C SER A 23 12.15 -5.34 2.91
N GLN A 24 10.84 -5.08 3.01
CA GLN A 24 10.19 -4.29 4.06
C GLN A 24 9.56 -5.18 5.16
N ILE A 25 9.95 -6.46 5.23
CA ILE A 25 9.50 -7.44 6.23
C ILE A 25 7.96 -7.66 6.22
N VAL A 26 7.34 -7.47 5.06
CA VAL A 26 5.94 -7.85 4.85
C VAL A 26 5.91 -9.32 4.43
N THR A 27 5.61 -10.19 5.37
CA THR A 27 5.56 -11.66 5.17
C THR A 27 4.15 -12.22 5.16
N LYS A 28 3.18 -11.45 5.67
CA LYS A 28 1.77 -11.82 5.82
C LYS A 28 0.91 -11.37 4.65
N GLN A 29 -0.35 -11.78 4.67
CA GLN A 29 -1.32 -11.37 3.66
C GLN A 29 -1.52 -9.85 3.66
N ILE A 30 -1.64 -9.28 2.47
CA ILE A 30 -1.89 -7.85 2.28
C ILE A 30 -3.35 -7.68 1.86
N GLY A 31 -4.13 -6.97 2.67
CA GLY A 31 -5.50 -6.60 2.32
C GLY A 31 -5.50 -5.49 1.28
N LEU A 32 -6.32 -5.60 0.24
CA LEU A 32 -6.43 -4.60 -0.83
C LEU A 32 -7.89 -4.23 -1.05
N ALA A 33 -8.15 -2.95 -1.25
CA ALA A 33 -9.45 -2.46 -1.70
C ALA A 33 -9.28 -1.23 -2.60
N ALA A 34 -10.26 -1.04 -3.47
CA ALA A 34 -10.43 0.19 -4.23
C ALA A 34 -11.92 0.57 -4.23
N ASN A 35 -12.22 1.86 -4.26
CA ASN A 35 -13.61 2.33 -4.28
C ASN A 35 -13.91 3.17 -5.54
N ALA A 36 -15.19 3.51 -5.68
CA ALA A 36 -15.68 4.35 -6.75
C ALA A 36 -15.21 5.81 -6.65
N ASP A 37 -14.47 6.23 -5.62
CA ASP A 37 -13.97 7.60 -5.52
C ASP A 37 -12.49 7.69 -5.91
N ASN A 38 -11.97 6.68 -6.63
CA ASN A 38 -10.57 6.57 -7.04
C ASN A 38 -9.61 6.58 -5.83
N GLN A 39 -10.04 5.96 -4.74
CA GLN A 39 -9.22 5.73 -3.56
C GLN A 39 -8.88 4.25 -3.49
N VAL A 40 -7.66 3.99 -3.00
CA VAL A 40 -7.16 2.64 -2.75
C VAL A 40 -6.81 2.53 -1.28
N ALA A 41 -7.04 1.35 -0.71
CA ALA A 41 -6.67 1.04 0.66
C ALA A 41 -5.83 -0.23 0.66
N VAL A 42 -4.79 -0.21 1.49
CA VAL A 42 -3.91 -1.36 1.70
C VAL A 42 -3.74 -1.56 3.20
N CYS A 43 -3.95 -2.80 3.65
CA CYS A 43 -3.70 -3.21 5.02
C CYS A 43 -2.50 -4.16 5.04
N PHE A 44 -1.44 -3.75 5.75
CA PHE A 44 -0.24 -4.56 5.95
C PHE A 44 -0.18 -5.01 7.40
N GLU A 45 0.34 -6.20 7.63
CA GLU A 45 0.70 -6.70 8.95
C GLU A 45 2.23 -6.92 9.02
N PRO A 46 3.03 -5.84 9.13
CA PRO A 46 4.48 -5.96 9.20
C PRO A 46 4.90 -6.59 10.54
N ASP A 47 5.99 -7.36 10.53
CA ASP A 47 6.58 -7.90 11.76
C ASP A 47 7.44 -6.85 12.51
N ASP A 48 7.87 -5.78 11.82
CA ASP A 48 8.60 -4.63 12.36
C ASP A 48 8.04 -3.33 11.76
N LEU A 49 7.36 -2.55 12.60
CA LEU A 49 6.73 -1.29 12.19
C LEU A 49 7.76 -0.22 11.80
N ASP A 50 8.88 -0.12 12.51
CA ASP A 50 9.88 0.92 12.26
C ASP A 50 10.61 0.68 10.94
N ALA A 51 10.96 -0.58 10.66
CA ALA A 51 11.54 -0.98 9.39
C ALA A 51 10.56 -0.74 8.22
N PHE A 52 9.28 -1.03 8.42
CA PHE A 52 8.23 -0.78 7.42
C PHE A 52 8.07 0.73 7.14
N MET A 53 7.99 1.56 8.19
CA MET A 53 7.85 3.01 8.05
C MET A 53 9.07 3.64 7.36
N LYS A 54 10.28 3.18 7.67
CA LYS A 54 11.49 3.58 6.93
C LYS A 54 11.42 3.20 5.46
N GLY A 55 10.87 2.02 5.15
CA GLY A 55 10.60 1.58 3.79
C GLY A 55 9.61 2.50 3.06
N MET A 56 8.54 2.92 3.73
CA MET A 56 7.54 3.85 3.21
C MET A 56 8.15 5.22 2.84
N GLU A 57 9.17 5.66 3.56
CA GLU A 57 9.92 6.90 3.31
C GLU A 57 10.92 6.81 2.14
N SER A 58 11.21 5.60 1.65
CA SER A 58 12.24 5.40 0.63
C SER A 58 11.87 5.94 -0.76
N PRO A 59 12.87 6.35 -1.57
CA PRO A 59 12.67 6.70 -2.97
C PRO A 59 12.04 5.56 -3.78
N ALA A 60 12.44 4.32 -3.52
CA ALA A 60 11.89 3.13 -4.20
C ALA A 60 10.37 3.00 -3.99
N THR A 61 9.87 3.30 -2.78
CA THR A 61 8.42 3.31 -2.53
C THR A 61 7.73 4.46 -3.25
N ALA A 62 8.35 5.64 -3.32
CA ALA A 62 7.80 6.77 -4.08
C ALA A 62 7.71 6.47 -5.59
N GLU A 63 8.73 5.82 -6.15
CA GLU A 63 8.75 5.38 -7.55
C GLU A 63 7.69 4.29 -7.82
N ALA A 64 7.54 3.32 -6.91
CA ALA A 64 6.50 2.30 -6.98
C ALA A 64 5.10 2.91 -6.96
N MET A 65 4.84 3.85 -6.05
CA MET A 65 3.58 4.60 -5.99
C MET A 65 3.30 5.35 -7.29
N ALA A 66 4.29 6.07 -7.82
CA ALA A 66 4.15 6.81 -9.07
C ALA A 66 3.88 5.88 -10.27
N PHE A 67 4.55 4.72 -10.33
CA PHE A 67 4.32 3.68 -11.34
C PHE A 67 2.87 3.17 -11.32
N ASP A 68 2.34 2.94 -10.11
CA ASP A 68 0.96 2.48 -9.89
C ASP A 68 -0.07 3.60 -10.14
N GLY A 69 0.35 4.86 -10.26
CA GLY A 69 -0.52 6.03 -10.40
C GLY A 69 -1.03 6.59 -9.07
N VAL A 70 -0.39 6.25 -7.96
CA VAL A 70 -0.66 6.78 -6.62
C VAL A 70 0.12 8.07 -6.38
N GLN A 71 -0.59 9.12 -5.99
CA GLN A 71 0.00 10.40 -5.59
C GLN A 71 0.48 10.31 -4.13
N ARG A 72 1.80 10.38 -3.91
CA ARG A 72 2.43 10.16 -2.59
C ARG A 72 1.90 11.14 -1.53
N GLU A 73 1.69 12.38 -1.93
CA GLU A 73 1.16 13.47 -1.10
C GLU A 73 -0.28 13.23 -0.62
N THR A 74 -1.01 12.31 -1.25
CA THR A 74 -2.38 11.95 -0.85
C THR A 74 -2.43 10.78 0.12
N VAL A 75 -1.30 10.10 0.34
CA VAL A 75 -1.21 8.90 1.19
C VAL A 75 -1.38 9.29 2.66
N LYS A 76 -2.28 8.59 3.33
CA LYS A 76 -2.48 8.66 4.79
C LYS A 76 -2.17 7.30 5.40
N VAL A 77 -1.41 7.31 6.49
CA VAL A 77 -1.01 6.10 7.21
C VAL A 77 -1.70 6.07 8.57
N PHE A 78 -2.25 4.91 8.92
CA PHE A 78 -2.83 4.63 10.22
C PHE A 78 -2.16 3.38 10.79
N VAL A 79 -1.77 3.43 12.06
CA VAL A 79 -1.25 2.26 12.78
C VAL A 79 -2.40 1.71 13.63
N LEU A 80 -2.77 0.46 13.39
CA LEU A 80 -3.78 -0.23 14.18
C LEU A 80 -3.11 -0.90 15.38
N ASP A 81 -3.04 -0.19 16.51
CA ASP A 81 -2.35 -0.61 17.74
C ASP A 81 -3.26 -1.31 18.76
N LYS A 82 -4.55 -1.42 18.46
CA LYS A 82 -5.59 -1.95 19.34
C LYS A 82 -6.43 -2.98 18.62
N GLU A 83 -6.78 -4.04 19.34
CA GLU A 83 -7.67 -5.09 18.87
C GLU A 83 -8.99 -5.04 19.65
N PHE A 84 -10.09 -5.27 18.95
CA PHE A 84 -11.39 -5.56 19.55
C PHE A 84 -11.74 -7.01 19.24
N LYS A 85 -11.90 -7.84 20.28
CA LYS A 85 -12.27 -9.25 20.16
C LYS A 85 -13.75 -9.41 20.51
N VAL A 86 -14.51 -10.02 19.61
CA VAL A 86 -15.94 -10.35 19.77
C VAL A 86 -16.07 -11.79 20.23
#